data_AF-A0A2D6G6P7-F1
#
_entry.id   AF-A0A2D6G6P7-F1
#
_cell.length_a   1.000
_cell.length_b   1.000
_cell.length_c   1.000
_cell.angle_alpha   90.00
_cell.angle_beta   90.00
_cell.angle_gamma   90.00
#
_symmetry.space_group_name_H-M   'P 1'
#
loop_
_entity.id
_entity.type
_entity.pdbx_description
1 polymer ?
#
loop_
_entity_poly.entity_id
_entity_poly.type
_entity_poly.pdbx_seq_one_letter_code
_entity_poly.pdbx_strand_id
1 'polypeptide(L)'
;MSEEWEVTEEGTLMIKQNAAFNLRKLYAIFQTFAEENDYFFNEKNFTRKDKSDGSEFQIEWDLQRKVTPFIRFKITTEIWTLRTKEISKDEFKGELEMNFDSLMEMDWQERWEANAFTKFLRRIYIYYFKKQYFNEYAGKLWEEVYDLHARTKAVLNQFQLE
;
A
#
# COMPACT_ATOMS: atom_id res chain seq x y z
N MET A 1 13.17 1.97 -17.93
CA MET A 1 11.75 2.13 -17.49
C MET A 1 11.14 0.76 -17.33
N SER A 2 11.01 0.31 -16.08
CA SER A 2 10.20 -0.83 -15.68
C SER A 2 8.76 -0.66 -16.14
N GLU A 3 8.10 -1.74 -16.56
CA GLU A 3 6.67 -1.72 -16.84
C GLU A 3 5.93 -1.90 -15.51
N GLU A 4 5.09 -0.94 -15.14
CA GLU A 4 4.27 -0.99 -13.93
C GLU A 4 2.86 -1.45 -14.29
N TRP A 5 2.31 -2.35 -13.47
CA TRP A 5 0.94 -2.83 -13.59
C TRP A 5 0.20 -2.57 -12.28
N GLU A 6 -0.71 -1.61 -12.31
CA GLU A 6 -1.64 -1.33 -11.20
C GLU A 6 -2.57 -2.54 -10.97
N VAL A 7 -2.50 -3.10 -9.76
CA VAL A 7 -3.31 -4.26 -9.36
C VAL A 7 -4.60 -3.81 -8.68
N THR A 8 -4.53 -2.72 -7.94
CA THR A 8 -5.71 -2.00 -7.44
C THR A 8 -5.75 -0.63 -8.09
N GLU A 9 -6.89 -0.25 -8.65
CA GLU A 9 -7.11 1.12 -9.13
C GLU A 9 -7.17 2.07 -7.93
N GLU A 10 -6.63 3.28 -8.10
CA GLU A 10 -6.60 4.33 -7.08
C GLU A 10 -7.98 4.51 -6.44
N GLY A 11 -8.04 4.44 -5.11
CA GLY A 11 -9.29 4.64 -4.34
C GLY A 11 -10.25 3.44 -4.32
N THR A 12 -9.91 2.28 -4.90
CA THR A 12 -10.74 1.06 -4.82
C THR A 12 -10.84 0.53 -3.39
N LEU A 13 -9.72 0.53 -2.67
CA LEU A 13 -9.64 0.07 -1.29
C LEU A 13 -9.37 1.28 -0.40
N MET A 14 -10.45 1.89 0.08
CA MET A 14 -10.41 3.09 0.90
C MET A 14 -11.21 2.90 2.18
N ILE A 15 -10.65 3.35 3.30
CA ILE A 15 -11.31 3.40 4.60
C ILE A 15 -11.53 4.86 4.96
N LYS A 16 -12.79 5.23 5.21
CA LYS A 16 -13.19 6.55 5.70
C LYS A 16 -13.97 6.41 7.00
N GLN A 17 -13.50 7.05 8.07
CA GLN A 17 -14.21 7.07 9.33
C GLN A 17 -13.95 8.34 10.14
N ASN A 18 -14.91 8.71 11.00
CA ASN A 18 -14.74 9.75 12.00
C ASN A 18 -14.86 9.10 13.39
N ALA A 19 -13.73 8.69 13.95
CA ALA A 19 -13.68 7.88 15.16
C ALA A 19 -12.34 8.06 15.90
N ALA A 20 -12.24 7.47 17.09
CA ALA A 20 -10.95 7.29 17.72
C ALA A 20 -10.12 6.25 16.93
N PHE A 21 -8.81 6.40 16.94
CA PHE A 21 -7.86 5.44 16.36
C PHE A 21 -6.53 5.53 17.11
N ASN A 22 -5.81 4.41 17.15
CA ASN A 22 -4.51 4.33 17.78
C ASN A 22 -3.42 4.12 16.72
N LEU A 23 -2.56 5.12 16.55
CA LEU A 23 -1.53 5.12 15.51
C LEU A 23 -0.49 4.02 15.74
N ARG A 24 -0.11 3.75 17.00
CA ARG A 24 0.81 2.66 17.35
C ARG A 24 0.26 1.29 16.95
N LYS A 25 -1.04 1.04 17.15
CA LYS A 25 -1.68 -0.21 16.69
C LYS A 25 -1.68 -0.32 15.17
N LEU A 26 -1.90 0.78 14.45
CA LEU A 26 -1.81 0.79 12.98
C LEU A 26 -0.40 0.41 12.52
N TYR A 27 0.66 1.04 13.07
CA TYR A 27 2.04 0.63 12.76
C TYR A 27 2.28 -0.84 13.03
N ALA A 28 1.80 -1.37 14.16
CA ALA A 28 1.99 -2.77 14.51
C ALA A 28 1.37 -3.72 13.48
N ILE A 29 0.16 -3.44 12.99
CA ILE A 29 -0.50 -4.25 11.93
C ILE A 29 0.37 -4.27 10.68
N PHE A 30 0.85 -3.11 10.25
CA PHE A 30 1.64 -2.98 9.03
C PHE A 30 3.00 -3.67 9.15
N GLN A 31 3.66 -3.55 10.30
CA GLN A 31 4.92 -4.25 10.58
C GLN A 31 4.71 -5.76 10.63
N THR A 32 3.70 -6.24 11.36
CA THR A 32 3.38 -7.67 11.44
C THR A 32 3.00 -8.22 10.07
N PHE A 33 2.16 -7.53 9.30
CA PHE A 33 1.83 -7.94 7.93
C PHE A 33 3.08 -8.00 7.05
N ALA A 34 3.96 -7.00 7.15
CA ALA A 34 5.19 -6.96 6.37
C ALA A 34 6.13 -8.13 6.73
N GLU A 35 6.29 -8.43 8.02
CA GLU A 35 7.08 -9.56 8.49
C GLU A 35 6.49 -10.91 8.06
N GLU A 36 5.17 -11.11 8.21
CA GLU A 36 4.47 -12.34 7.83
C GLU A 36 4.57 -12.65 6.33
N ASN A 37 4.66 -11.61 5.50
CA ASN A 37 4.63 -11.73 4.05
C ASN A 37 5.96 -11.39 3.37
N ASP A 38 7.05 -11.22 4.12
CA ASP A 38 8.40 -10.87 3.63
C ASP A 38 8.49 -9.54 2.87
N TYR A 39 7.71 -8.54 3.26
CA TYR A 39 7.84 -7.18 2.76
C TYR A 39 8.84 -6.36 3.58
N PHE A 40 9.58 -5.51 2.88
CA PHE A 40 10.30 -4.41 3.49
C PHE A 40 9.33 -3.24 3.72
N PHE A 41 9.05 -2.92 4.98
CA PHE A 41 8.25 -1.78 5.38
C PHE A 41 9.10 -0.51 5.48
N ASN A 42 8.65 0.57 4.85
CA ASN A 42 9.32 1.86 4.86
C ASN A 42 8.31 3.00 4.99
N GLU A 43 8.53 3.87 5.97
CA GLU A 43 7.82 5.15 6.03
C GLU A 43 8.47 6.16 5.08
N LYS A 44 7.69 6.68 4.14
CA LYS A 44 8.16 7.64 3.13
C LYS A 44 8.02 9.07 3.59
N ASN A 45 6.87 9.38 4.17
CA ASN A 45 6.53 10.73 4.57
C ASN A 45 5.72 10.71 5.85
N PHE A 46 6.03 11.64 6.75
CA PHE A 46 5.22 11.96 7.92
C PHE A 46 5.15 13.47 8.03
N THR A 47 3.98 14.02 7.77
CA THR A 47 3.73 15.46 7.88
C THR A 47 2.63 15.70 8.91
N ARG A 48 2.91 16.59 9.87
CA ARG A 48 1.93 17.08 10.84
C ARG A 48 1.77 18.59 10.65
N LYS A 49 0.52 19.05 10.57
CA LYS A 49 0.18 20.47 10.56
C LYS A 49 -0.78 20.74 11.71
N ASP A 50 -0.39 21.60 12.64
CA ASP A 50 -1.26 22.01 13.74
C ASP A 50 -2.07 23.24 13.33
N LYS A 51 -3.40 23.13 13.43
CA LYS A 51 -4.36 24.21 13.16
C LYS A 51 -5.17 24.51 14.43
N SER A 52 -5.90 25.62 14.42
CA SER A 52 -6.73 26.03 15.56
C SER A 52 -7.90 25.07 15.84
N ASP A 53 -8.34 24.30 14.84
CA ASP A 53 -9.44 23.34 14.92
C ASP A 53 -8.99 21.89 15.16
N GLY A 54 -7.69 21.62 15.09
CA GLY A 54 -7.07 20.31 15.33
C GLY A 54 -5.76 20.14 14.56
N SER A 55 -5.12 18.97 14.69
CA SER A 55 -3.96 18.60 13.88
C SER A 55 -4.40 17.86 12.61
N GLU A 56 -3.65 18.05 11.52
CA GLU A 56 -3.74 17.24 10.31
C GLU A 56 -2.49 16.36 10.23
N PHE A 57 -2.69 15.07 9.98
CA PHE A 57 -1.63 14.11 9.73
C PHE A 57 -1.70 13.63 8.28
N GLN A 58 -0.55 13.57 7.63
CA GLN A 58 -0.36 12.86 6.38
C GLN A 58 0.79 11.88 6.57
N ILE A 59 0.53 10.60 6.36
CA ILE A 59 1.51 9.53 6.50
C ILE A 59 1.50 8.71 5.21
N GLU A 60 2.67 8.38 4.70
CA GLU A 60 2.84 7.53 3.53
C GLU A 60 3.72 6.34 3.89
N TRP A 61 3.16 5.14 3.76
CA TRP A 61 3.83 3.87 4.00
C TRP A 61 4.02 3.10 2.71
N ASP A 62 5.22 2.58 2.52
CA ASP A 62 5.59 1.77 1.37
C ASP A 62 6.01 0.38 1.86
N LEU A 63 5.40 -0.67 1.31
CA LEU A 63 5.80 -2.05 1.50
C LEU A 63 6.30 -2.59 0.18
N GLN A 64 7.52 -3.15 0.17
CA GLN A 64 8.12 -3.69 -1.05
C GLN A 64 8.60 -5.13 -0.86
N ARG A 65 8.24 -6.02 -1.79
CA ARG A 65 8.69 -7.41 -1.78
C ARG A 65 9.17 -7.86 -3.14
N LYS A 66 10.35 -8.47 -3.18
CA LYS A 66 10.88 -9.11 -4.38
C LYS A 66 10.33 -10.52 -4.47
N VAL A 67 9.35 -10.73 -5.34
CA VAL A 67 8.69 -12.05 -5.49
C VAL A 67 9.50 -12.95 -6.41
N THR A 68 10.03 -12.40 -7.50
CA THR A 68 10.93 -13.10 -8.40
C THR A 68 12.04 -12.15 -8.85
N PRO A 69 13.10 -12.63 -9.53
CA PRO A 69 14.11 -11.75 -10.13
C PRO A 69 13.53 -10.71 -11.11
N PHE A 70 12.31 -10.93 -11.61
CA PHE A 70 11.63 -10.08 -12.58
C PHE A 70 10.47 -9.27 -11.98
N ILE A 71 9.83 -9.76 -10.92
CA ILE A 71 8.61 -9.18 -10.34
C ILE A 71 8.90 -8.62 -8.95
N ARG A 72 8.55 -7.35 -8.73
CA ARG A 72 8.50 -6.72 -7.43
C ARG A 72 7.06 -6.29 -7.13
N PHE A 73 6.57 -6.64 -5.95
CA PHE A 73 5.32 -6.13 -5.42
C PHE A 73 5.61 -4.85 -4.64
N LYS A 74 4.75 -3.86 -4.83
CA LYS A 74 4.75 -2.62 -4.07
C LYS A 74 3.32 -2.35 -3.61
N ILE A 75 3.15 -2.12 -2.33
CA ILE A 75 1.91 -1.66 -1.71
C ILE A 75 2.21 -0.29 -1.11
N THR A 76 1.45 0.71 -1.47
CA THR A 76 1.53 2.05 -0.92
C THR A 76 0.25 2.31 -0.14
N THR A 77 0.40 2.85 1.06
CA THR A 77 -0.73 3.25 1.88
C THR A 77 -0.57 4.70 2.28
N GLU A 78 -1.55 5.50 1.89
CA GLU A 78 -1.64 6.88 2.32
C GLU A 78 -2.67 7.03 3.42
N ILE A 79 -2.28 7.69 4.50
CA ILE A 79 -3.12 8.00 5.64
C ILE A 79 -3.26 9.50 5.73
N TRP A 80 -4.49 9.96 5.68
CA TRP A 80 -4.88 11.35 5.80
C TRP A 80 -5.79 11.51 6.99
N THR A 81 -5.52 12.49 7.83
CA THR A 81 -6.42 12.83 8.93
C THR A 81 -6.68 14.31 9.03
N LEU A 82 -7.89 14.65 9.42
CA LEU A 82 -8.36 16.02 9.58
C LEU A 82 -8.98 16.22 10.95
N ARG A 83 -8.82 17.44 11.49
CA ARG A 83 -9.39 17.87 12.78
C ARG A 83 -9.04 16.91 13.93
N THR A 84 -7.85 16.34 13.88
CA THR A 84 -7.45 15.29 14.80
C THR A 84 -7.04 15.87 16.15
N LYS A 85 -7.55 15.29 17.23
CA LYS A 85 -7.19 15.65 18.61
C LYS A 85 -6.59 14.44 19.31
N GLU A 86 -5.48 14.65 20.00
CA GLU A 86 -4.86 13.64 20.85
C GLU A 86 -5.71 13.45 22.11
N ILE A 87 -6.21 12.23 22.33
CA ILE A 87 -6.97 11.87 23.54
C ILE A 87 -6.03 11.32 24.60
N SER A 88 -5.08 10.48 24.18
CA SER A 88 -4.08 9.85 25.02
C SER A 88 -2.81 9.59 24.19
N LYS A 89 -1.76 9.05 24.81
CA LYS A 89 -0.50 8.76 24.13
C LYS A 89 -0.75 7.79 22.95
N ASP A 90 -0.44 8.24 21.73
CA ASP A 90 -0.63 7.53 20.45
C ASP A 90 -2.11 7.28 20.06
N GLU A 91 -3.06 7.90 20.77
CA GLU A 91 -4.49 7.77 20.53
C GLU A 91 -5.10 9.11 20.12
N PHE A 92 -5.81 9.07 19.01
CA PHE A 92 -6.28 10.24 18.31
C PHE A 92 -7.75 10.08 17.97
N LYS A 93 -8.49 11.19 17.92
CA LYS A 93 -9.87 11.22 17.40
C LYS A 93 -10.01 12.30 16.35
N GLY A 94 -10.57 11.92 15.22
CA GLY A 94 -10.74 12.81 14.09
C GLY A 94 -11.28 12.07 12.88
N GLU A 95 -11.27 12.77 11.75
CA GLU A 95 -11.56 12.16 10.45
C GLU A 95 -10.30 11.49 9.95
N LEU A 96 -10.41 10.20 9.62
CA LEU A 96 -9.36 9.35 9.08
C LEU A 96 -9.80 8.86 7.70
N GLU A 97 -8.94 9.07 6.73
CA GLU A 97 -9.00 8.53 5.38
C GLU A 97 -7.73 7.72 5.13
N MET A 98 -7.89 6.49 4.65
CA MET A 98 -6.76 5.61 4.36
C MET A 98 -6.97 4.93 3.01
N ASN A 99 -6.02 5.09 2.11
CA ASN A 99 -6.04 4.52 0.76
C ASN A 99 -4.98 3.45 0.64
N PHE A 100 -5.33 2.34 -0.02
CA PHE A 100 -4.44 1.21 -0.27
C PHE A 100 -4.28 1.03 -1.76
N ASP A 101 -3.08 1.33 -2.25
CA ASP A 101 -2.71 1.18 -3.64
C ASP A 101 -1.66 0.09 -3.78
N SER A 102 -1.73 -0.64 -4.88
CA SER A 102 -0.84 -1.77 -5.11
C SER A 102 -0.48 -1.85 -6.58
N LEU A 103 0.80 -2.05 -6.83
CA LEU A 103 1.34 -2.18 -8.15
C LEU A 103 2.37 -3.30 -8.21
N MET A 104 2.38 -3.97 -9.34
CA MET A 104 3.35 -4.98 -9.69
C MET A 104 4.34 -4.37 -10.69
N GLU A 105 5.60 -4.25 -10.28
CA GLU A 105 6.66 -3.79 -11.17
C GLU A 105 7.31 -4.98 -11.87
N MET A 106 7.38 -4.88 -13.20
CA MET A 106 8.02 -5.84 -14.08
C MET A 106 9.38 -5.31 -14.55
N ASP A 107 10.41 -6.17 -14.49
CA ASP A 107 11.79 -5.87 -14.89
C ASP A 107 12.48 -4.78 -14.05
N TRP A 108 12.36 -4.87 -12.73
CA TRP A 108 12.99 -3.92 -11.80
C TRP A 108 14.54 -3.89 -11.88
N GLN A 109 15.18 -4.89 -12.51
CA GLN A 109 16.64 -4.96 -12.69
C GLN A 109 17.15 -4.41 -14.03
N GLU A 110 16.25 -3.94 -14.91
CA GLU A 110 16.57 -3.36 -16.23
C GLU A 110 17.52 -4.20 -17.11
N ARG A 111 17.55 -5.52 -16.93
CA ARG A 111 18.56 -6.41 -17.56
C ARG A 111 18.41 -6.58 -19.07
N TRP A 112 17.35 -6.04 -19.66
CA TRP A 112 16.94 -6.32 -21.05
C TRP A 112 17.01 -5.10 -21.98
N GLU A 113 17.67 -4.02 -21.57
CA GLU A 113 17.78 -2.74 -22.30
C GLU A 113 18.69 -2.76 -23.56
N ALA A 114 19.04 -3.91 -24.12
CA ALA A 114 20.10 -3.96 -25.14
C ALA A 114 19.70 -3.49 -26.55
N ASN A 115 18.46 -3.67 -27.05
CA ASN A 115 18.08 -3.32 -28.43
C ASN A 115 16.58 -2.98 -28.62
N ALA A 116 16.25 -2.06 -29.54
CA ALA A 116 14.87 -1.62 -29.81
C ALA A 116 13.97 -2.73 -30.41
N PHE A 117 14.54 -3.62 -31.22
CA PHE A 117 13.81 -4.75 -31.81
C PHE A 117 13.50 -5.85 -30.79
N THR A 118 14.41 -6.10 -29.84
CA THR A 118 14.16 -7.04 -28.74
C THR A 118 13.15 -6.49 -27.74
N LYS A 119 13.07 -5.16 -27.54
CA LYS A 119 11.98 -4.52 -26.78
C LYS A 119 10.59 -4.78 -27.39
N PHE A 120 10.45 -4.71 -28.73
CA PHE A 120 9.18 -4.97 -29.41
C PHE A 120 8.73 -6.44 -29.34
N LEU A 121 9.63 -7.39 -29.66
CA LEU A 121 9.31 -8.83 -29.57
C LEU A 121 9.06 -9.29 -28.13
N ARG A 122 9.77 -8.72 -27.15
CA ARG A 122 9.51 -8.92 -25.73
C ARG A 122 8.09 -8.51 -25.37
N ARG A 123 7.64 -7.34 -25.81
CA ARG A 123 6.30 -6.82 -25.49
C ARG A 123 5.22 -7.78 -25.98
N ILE A 124 5.36 -8.31 -27.19
CA ILE A 124 4.41 -9.29 -27.76
C ILE A 124 4.47 -10.62 -27.01
N TYR A 125 5.68 -11.15 -26.72
CA TYR A 125 5.84 -12.42 -26.02
C TYR A 125 5.32 -12.37 -24.57
N ILE A 126 5.64 -11.30 -23.83
CA ILE A 126 5.14 -11.05 -22.47
C ILE A 126 3.62 -10.89 -22.48
N TYR A 127 3.09 -10.09 -23.41
CA TYR A 127 1.66 -9.78 -23.47
C TYR A 127 0.79 -10.97 -23.89
N TYR A 128 1.27 -11.86 -24.78
CA TYR A 128 0.47 -13.01 -25.24
C TYR A 128 0.73 -14.29 -24.46
N PHE A 129 1.98 -14.62 -24.11
CA PHE A 129 2.32 -15.90 -23.49
C PHE A 129 2.43 -15.86 -21.97
N LYS A 130 2.64 -14.69 -21.36
CA LYS A 130 2.77 -14.55 -19.90
C LYS A 130 1.65 -13.77 -19.22
N LYS A 131 0.60 -13.35 -19.95
CA LYS A 131 -0.54 -12.66 -19.36
C LYS A 131 -1.17 -13.45 -18.21
N GLN A 132 -1.37 -14.75 -18.40
CA GLN A 132 -1.89 -15.62 -17.33
C GLN A 132 -0.94 -15.66 -16.12
N TYR A 133 0.37 -15.84 -16.36
CA TYR A 133 1.38 -15.83 -15.31
C TYR A 133 1.34 -14.52 -14.51
N PHE A 134 1.32 -13.36 -15.16
CA PHE A 134 1.22 -12.06 -14.47
C PHE A 134 -0.12 -11.86 -13.77
N ASN A 135 -1.23 -12.30 -14.37
CA ASN A 135 -2.54 -12.26 -13.72
C ASN A 135 -2.57 -13.09 -12.44
N GLU A 136 -1.89 -14.24 -12.39
CA GLU A 136 -1.80 -15.04 -11.16
C GLU A 136 -1.04 -14.28 -10.05
N TYR A 137 0.03 -13.57 -10.39
CA TYR A 137 0.73 -12.73 -9.40
C TYR A 137 -0.07 -11.48 -9.01
N ALA A 138 -0.75 -10.84 -9.95
CA ALA A 138 -1.64 -9.73 -9.67
C ALA A 138 -2.79 -10.17 -8.74
N GLY A 139 -3.37 -11.36 -8.96
CA GLY A 139 -4.37 -11.95 -8.07
C GLY A 139 -3.83 -12.15 -6.65
N LYS A 140 -2.61 -12.69 -6.51
CA LYS A 140 -1.95 -12.83 -5.20
C LYS A 140 -1.71 -11.49 -4.50
N LEU A 141 -1.22 -10.49 -5.24
CA LEU A 141 -1.02 -9.15 -4.68
C LEU A 141 -2.36 -8.54 -4.24
N TRP A 142 -3.41 -8.71 -5.04
CA TRP A 142 -4.75 -8.25 -4.68
C TRP A 142 -5.26 -8.91 -3.39
N GLU A 143 -5.11 -10.22 -3.26
CA GLU A 143 -5.50 -10.96 -2.04
C GLU A 143 -4.73 -10.46 -0.80
N GLU A 144 -3.42 -10.24 -0.93
CA GLU A 144 -2.58 -9.71 0.15
C GLU A 144 -2.98 -8.29 0.57
N VAL A 145 -3.26 -7.41 -0.39
CA VAL A 145 -3.72 -6.03 -0.11
C VAL A 145 -5.10 -6.05 0.52
N TYR A 146 -5.98 -6.95 0.07
CA TYR A 146 -7.31 -7.11 0.64
C TYR A 146 -7.24 -7.61 2.09
N ASP A 147 -6.34 -8.55 2.41
CA ASP A 147 -6.09 -9.00 3.79
C ASP A 147 -5.57 -7.85 4.67
N LEU A 148 -4.58 -7.09 4.21
CA LEU A 148 -4.06 -5.92 4.93
C LEU A 148 -5.15 -4.88 5.19
N HIS A 149 -5.97 -4.58 4.18
CA HIS A 149 -7.11 -3.68 4.31
C HIS A 149 -8.13 -4.21 5.33
N ALA A 150 -8.45 -5.51 5.31
CA ALA A 150 -9.37 -6.13 6.24
C ALA A 150 -8.85 -6.10 7.69
N ARG A 151 -7.58 -6.41 7.92
CA ARG A 151 -6.92 -6.32 9.24
C ARG A 151 -6.94 -4.90 9.78
N THR A 152 -6.62 -3.93 8.92
CA THR A 152 -6.65 -2.51 9.27
C THR A 152 -8.06 -2.06 9.66
N LYS A 153 -9.05 -2.41 8.84
CA LYS A 153 -10.47 -2.11 9.12
C LYS A 153 -10.94 -2.74 10.43
N ALA A 154 -10.53 -3.97 10.72
CA ALA A 154 -10.90 -4.65 11.97
C ALA A 154 -10.38 -3.89 13.20
N VAL A 155 -9.13 -3.42 13.18
CA VAL A 155 -8.58 -2.63 14.29
C VAL A 155 -9.22 -1.26 14.40
N LEU A 156 -9.50 -0.60 13.28
CA LEU A 156 -10.18 0.71 13.28
C LEU A 156 -11.61 0.63 13.81
N ASN A 157 -12.34 -0.45 13.50
CA ASN A 157 -13.72 -0.65 13.99
C ASN A 157 -13.81 -0.92 15.49
N GLN A 158 -12.77 -1.48 16.12
CA GLN A 158 -12.74 -1.68 17.58
C GLN A 158 -12.93 -0.35 18.34
N PHE A 159 -12.47 0.75 17.77
CA PHE A 159 -12.52 2.08 18.38
C PHE A 159 -13.79 2.88 18.02
N GLN A 160 -14.69 2.34 17.18
CA GLN A 160 -15.98 2.97 16.88
C GLN A 160 -17.07 2.65 17.92
N LEU A 161 -16.89 1.58 18.71
CA LEU A 161 -17.90 1.06 19.63
C LEU A 161 -17.76 1.59 21.07
N GLU A 162 -16.76 2.44 21.32
CA GLU A 162 -16.51 3.13 22.60
C GLU A 162 -16.91 4.61 22.53
#